data_AF-A0A1V9WA40-F1
#
_entry.id   AF-A0A1V9WA40-F1
#
_cell.length_a   1.000
_cell.length_b   1.000
_cell.length_c   1.000
_cell.angle_alpha   90.00
_cell.angle_beta   90.00
_cell.angle_gamma   90.00
#
_symmetry.space_group_name_H-M   'P 1'
#
loop_
_entity.id
_entity.type
_entity.pdbx_description
1 polymer ?
#
loop_
_entity_poly.entity_id
_entity_poly.type
_entity_poly.pdbx_seq_one_letter_code
_entity_poly.pdbx_strand_id
1 'polypeptide(L)'
;MMKAWKSIFVLCSFLLMLSGCFHQEEKKAEPKKKEDIPETKEYGGRELKKVGQKVKEKGWGTFKLEQIHSVNQIFEVAPMKIHVQDVKVISLSQMSKEAKNTLKVYTALTPEEVKRRLGDKVSQEDADLYASLSGTEISDTIRYVEITYKVENSGNKNMQFFSMNDVTINDKQHFNVATQNFLYEEDTLVGTKSVSREDYKPGETRAGIIGLILDDGKEKVKDIKFTTDDLAVGDTHEAVKEPQTFNISLSK
;
A
#
# COMPACT_ATOMS: atom_id res chain seq x y z
N MET A 1 -10.85 7.42 -102.34
CA MET A 1 -9.58 8.18 -102.17
C MET A 1 -8.99 7.81 -100.82
N MET A 2 -7.82 7.15 -100.86
CA MET A 2 -6.69 7.14 -99.90
C MET A 2 -6.96 7.41 -98.41
N LYS A 3 -6.52 6.63 -97.43
CA LYS A 3 -5.36 5.72 -97.33
C LYS A 3 -5.59 4.74 -96.17
N ALA A 4 -5.34 3.46 -96.41
CA ALA A 4 -5.08 2.46 -95.38
C ALA A 4 -3.57 2.29 -95.20
N TRP A 5 -3.10 2.17 -93.97
CA TRP A 5 -1.92 1.38 -93.58
C TRP A 5 -1.97 1.14 -92.07
N LYS A 6 -2.29 -0.09 -91.64
CA LYS A 6 -1.35 -1.20 -91.32
C LYS A 6 -0.53 -0.88 -90.06
N SER A 7 -0.35 -1.74 -89.06
CA SER A 7 -0.78 -3.10 -88.71
C SER A 7 0.01 -3.41 -87.42
N ILE A 8 -0.50 -4.09 -86.39
CA ILE A 8 -0.12 -5.45 -85.91
C ILE A 8 -0.51 -5.49 -84.40
N PHE A 9 -1.49 -6.30 -83.97
CA PHE A 9 -1.41 -7.73 -83.54
C PHE A 9 -0.56 -7.89 -82.26
N VAL A 10 -0.88 -8.63 -81.19
CA VAL A 10 -1.71 -9.81 -80.83
C VAL A 10 -1.73 -9.76 -79.27
N LEU A 11 -2.73 -10.11 -78.45
CA LEU A 11 -3.19 -11.45 -78.05
C LEU A 11 -4.20 -11.20 -76.90
N CYS A 12 -5.48 -11.53 -77.07
CA CYS A 12 -6.19 -12.62 -76.36
C CYS A 12 -5.34 -13.26 -75.24
N SER A 13 -5.82 -13.52 -74.03
CA SER A 13 -7.05 -14.26 -73.74
C SER A 13 -7.21 -14.32 -72.21
N PHE A 14 -8.47 -14.34 -71.73
CA PHE A 14 -8.98 -15.18 -70.61
C PHE A 14 -8.27 -15.06 -69.23
N LEU A 15 -8.93 -14.90 -68.07
CA LEU A 15 -10.19 -15.46 -67.60
C LEU A 15 -10.45 -14.93 -66.18
N LEU A 16 -11.73 -14.77 -65.86
CA LEU A 16 -12.36 -14.99 -64.55
C LEU A 16 -12.31 -13.88 -63.49
N MET A 17 -13.45 -13.19 -63.43
CA MET A 17 -14.08 -12.72 -62.20
C MET A 17 -14.06 -13.79 -61.11
N LEU A 18 -13.78 -13.39 -59.86
CA LEU A 18 -14.42 -13.97 -58.68
C LEU A 18 -14.40 -12.93 -57.54
N SER A 19 -15.61 -12.60 -57.12
CA SER A 19 -15.97 -11.94 -55.86
C SER A 19 -15.26 -12.57 -54.66
N GLY A 20 -14.53 -11.76 -53.89
CA GLY A 20 -13.99 -12.14 -52.60
C GLY A 20 -14.39 -11.10 -51.55
N CYS A 21 -15.20 -11.54 -50.59
CA CYS A 21 -15.53 -10.80 -49.37
C CYS A 21 -14.29 -10.14 -48.77
N PHE A 22 -14.42 -8.87 -48.40
CA PHE A 22 -13.53 -8.24 -47.42
C PHE A 22 -13.68 -8.99 -46.08
N HIS A 23 -12.83 -10.00 -45.87
CA HIS A 23 -12.54 -10.48 -44.53
C HIS A 23 -11.62 -9.45 -43.88
N GLN A 24 -12.16 -8.74 -42.91
CA GLN A 24 -11.38 -8.00 -41.94
C GLN A 24 -10.58 -9.05 -41.16
N GLU A 25 -9.29 -9.18 -41.44
CA GLU A 25 -8.39 -9.96 -40.59
C GLU A 25 -8.39 -9.29 -39.20
N GLU A 26 -9.16 -9.87 -38.28
CA GLU A 26 -8.90 -9.72 -36.86
C GLU A 26 -7.45 -10.14 -36.64
N LYS A 27 -6.59 -9.16 -36.37
CA LYS A 27 -5.30 -9.41 -35.72
C LYS A 27 -5.60 -10.16 -34.43
N LYS A 28 -5.48 -11.49 -34.46
CA LYS A 28 -5.39 -12.32 -33.26
C LYS A 28 -4.31 -11.70 -32.40
N ALA A 29 -4.71 -11.10 -31.29
CA ALA A 29 -3.79 -10.66 -30.26
C ALA A 29 -2.92 -11.87 -29.92
N GLU A 30 -1.61 -11.74 -30.11
CA GLU A 30 -0.66 -12.73 -29.61
C GLU A 30 -1.00 -13.00 -28.14
N PRO A 31 -1.14 -14.27 -27.73
CA PRO A 31 -1.37 -14.57 -26.33
C PRO A 31 -0.19 -14.00 -25.56
N LYS A 32 -0.44 -12.96 -24.73
CA LYS A 32 0.55 -12.44 -23.79
C LYS A 32 1.15 -13.66 -23.08
N LYS A 33 2.45 -13.89 -23.28
CA LYS A 33 3.21 -14.89 -22.52
C LYS A 33 2.78 -14.73 -21.07
N LYS A 34 2.15 -15.75 -20.48
CA LYS A 34 1.84 -15.74 -19.05
C LYS A 34 3.18 -15.57 -18.35
N GLU A 35 3.37 -14.38 -17.77
CA GLU A 35 4.53 -14.10 -16.93
C GLU A 35 4.49 -15.13 -15.79
N ASP A 36 5.57 -15.89 -15.63
CA ASP A 36 5.68 -16.88 -14.57
C ASP A 36 5.95 -16.12 -13.26
N ILE A 37 4.89 -15.86 -12.51
CA ILE A 37 4.94 -15.12 -11.24
C ILE A 37 5.06 -16.15 -10.12
N PRO A 38 6.12 -16.08 -9.28
CA PRO A 38 6.29 -17.01 -8.16
C PRO A 38 5.09 -16.93 -7.20
N GLU A 39 4.64 -18.09 -6.73
CA GLU A 39 3.52 -18.21 -5.78
C GLU A 39 4.03 -18.55 -4.38
N THR A 40 3.44 -17.92 -3.36
CA THR A 40 3.76 -18.16 -1.95
C THR A 40 2.49 -18.36 -1.12
N LYS A 41 2.64 -19.00 0.04
CA LYS A 41 1.58 -19.15 1.04
C LYS A 41 1.72 -18.17 2.21
N GLU A 42 2.89 -17.56 2.33
CA GLU A 42 3.19 -16.54 3.33
C GLU A 42 2.81 -15.15 2.81
N TYR A 43 2.91 -14.13 3.65
CA TYR A 43 2.68 -12.75 3.23
C TYR A 43 3.61 -12.36 2.06
N GLY A 44 3.01 -12.06 0.90
CA GLY A 44 3.72 -11.82 -0.36
C GLY A 44 4.67 -10.61 -0.34
N GLY A 45 4.42 -9.61 0.51
CA GLY A 45 5.27 -8.42 0.64
C GLY A 45 6.69 -8.70 1.14
N ARG A 46 6.88 -9.77 1.93
CA ARG A 46 8.20 -10.15 2.50
C ARG A 46 9.21 -10.56 1.42
N GLU A 47 8.73 -11.15 0.34
CA GLU A 47 9.56 -11.68 -0.76
C GLU A 47 9.99 -10.60 -1.77
N LEU A 48 9.39 -9.41 -1.72
CA LEU A 48 9.70 -8.31 -2.63
C LEU A 48 11.00 -7.61 -2.24
N LYS A 49 12.01 -7.68 -3.12
CA LYS A 49 13.36 -7.10 -2.94
C LYS A 49 13.78 -6.15 -4.07
N LYS A 50 13.16 -6.24 -5.25
CA LYS A 50 13.52 -5.42 -6.42
C LYS A 50 12.29 -4.75 -7.04
N VAL A 51 12.42 -3.49 -7.45
CA VAL A 51 11.35 -2.77 -8.16
C VAL A 51 10.93 -3.56 -9.41
N GLY A 52 9.63 -3.69 -9.61
CA GLY A 52 9.03 -4.49 -10.69
C GLY A 52 8.84 -5.97 -10.35
N GLN A 53 9.47 -6.48 -9.28
CA GLN A 53 9.27 -7.86 -8.83
C GLN A 53 7.81 -8.09 -8.48
N LYS A 54 7.29 -9.26 -8.86
CA LYS A 54 5.94 -9.71 -8.56
C LYS A 54 5.98 -11.00 -7.77
N VAL A 55 5.01 -11.14 -6.86
CA VAL A 55 4.78 -12.37 -6.08
C VAL A 55 3.27 -12.54 -5.95
N LYS A 56 2.79 -13.76 -6.14
CA LYS A 56 1.38 -14.09 -5.96
C LYS A 56 1.21 -14.81 -4.62
N GLU A 57 0.39 -14.24 -3.75
CA GLU A 57 -0.01 -14.91 -2.52
C GLU A 57 -1.27 -15.72 -2.76
N LYS A 58 -1.21 -17.00 -2.43
CA LYS A 58 -2.29 -17.94 -2.72
C LYS A 58 -3.55 -17.57 -1.94
N GLY A 59 -4.65 -17.35 -2.66
CA GLY A 59 -5.94 -16.99 -2.06
C GLY A 59 -6.11 -15.51 -1.72
N TRP A 60 -5.05 -14.70 -1.87
CA TRP A 60 -5.07 -13.28 -1.54
C TRP A 60 -4.99 -12.37 -2.76
N GLY A 61 -3.87 -12.35 -3.47
CA GLY A 61 -3.66 -11.47 -4.63
C GLY A 61 -2.23 -11.46 -5.15
N THR A 62 -1.98 -10.64 -6.16
CA THR A 62 -0.66 -10.45 -6.78
C THR A 62 -0.05 -9.13 -6.34
N PHE A 63 1.07 -9.21 -5.63
CA PHE A 63 1.87 -8.10 -5.17
C PHE A 63 2.90 -7.71 -6.23
N LYS A 64 3.16 -6.42 -6.38
CA LYS A 64 4.26 -5.88 -7.20
C LYS A 64 4.94 -4.73 -6.49
N LEU A 65 6.27 -4.78 -6.40
CA LEU A 65 7.07 -3.72 -5.81
C LEU A 65 7.18 -2.52 -6.76
N GLU A 66 6.64 -1.36 -6.39
CA GLU A 66 6.70 -0.14 -7.20
C GLU A 66 7.86 0.77 -6.76
N GLN A 67 8.15 0.85 -5.45
CA GLN A 67 9.24 1.64 -4.89
C GLN A 67 9.85 0.90 -3.70
N ILE A 68 11.16 1.05 -3.49
CA ILE A 68 11.86 0.55 -2.30
C ILE A 68 12.94 1.56 -1.89
N HIS A 69 12.96 1.89 -0.61
CA HIS A 69 13.90 2.80 0.00
C HIS A 69 14.44 2.17 1.27
N SER A 70 15.73 1.86 1.30
CA SER A 70 16.40 1.48 2.55
C SER A 70 16.72 2.76 3.32
N VAL A 71 15.97 2.98 4.40
CA VAL A 71 16.04 4.17 5.23
C VAL A 71 17.22 4.07 6.19
N ASN A 72 17.27 2.98 6.99
CA ASN A 72 18.29 2.73 7.99
C ASN A 72 18.58 3.93 8.91
N GLN A 73 17.52 4.60 9.38
CA GLN A 73 17.61 5.74 10.29
C GLN A 73 17.10 5.37 11.67
N ILE A 74 17.68 6.02 12.68
CA ILE A 74 17.31 5.88 14.09
C ILE A 74 16.71 7.20 14.56
N PHE A 75 15.54 7.13 15.17
CA PHE A 75 14.86 8.25 15.80
C PHE A 75 14.75 7.99 17.30
N GLU A 76 15.17 8.96 18.11
CA GLU A 76 15.29 8.79 19.56
C GLU A 76 14.17 9.55 20.30
N VAL A 77 13.46 8.83 21.18
CA VAL A 77 12.49 9.39 22.13
C VAL A 77 12.81 8.81 23.51
N ALA A 78 13.68 9.49 24.24
CA ALA A 78 14.38 9.00 25.43
C ALA A 78 13.55 8.11 26.38
N PRO A 79 13.89 6.82 26.64
CA PRO A 79 15.08 6.08 26.19
C PRO A 79 14.83 5.18 24.96
N MET A 80 13.72 5.40 24.26
CA MET A 80 13.28 4.60 23.13
C MET A 80 14.05 4.96 21.86
N LYS A 81 14.38 3.95 21.06
CA LYS A 81 14.97 4.12 19.73
C LYS A 81 14.11 3.43 18.70
N ILE A 82 13.71 4.18 17.67
CA ILE A 82 12.91 3.69 16.55
C ILE A 82 13.84 3.54 15.35
N HIS A 83 14.11 2.30 14.96
CA HIS A 83 14.96 1.95 13.83
C HIS A 83 14.08 1.70 12.61
N VAL A 84 13.95 2.69 11.72
CA VAL A 84 13.21 2.52 10.47
C VAL A 84 14.14 1.89 9.43
N GLN A 85 13.77 0.70 8.98
CA GLN A 85 14.61 -0.15 8.13
C GLN A 85 14.35 0.15 6.66
N ASP A 86 13.17 -0.21 6.16
CA ASP A 86 12.78 -0.03 4.78
C ASP A 86 11.40 0.61 4.66
N VAL A 87 11.22 1.37 3.58
CA VAL A 87 9.92 1.81 3.10
C VAL A 87 9.71 1.27 1.69
N LYS A 88 8.60 0.59 1.47
CA LYS A 88 8.20 0.11 0.15
C LYS A 88 6.86 0.72 -0.26
N VAL A 89 6.67 0.88 -1.56
CA VAL A 89 5.33 1.08 -2.15
C VAL A 89 5.02 -0.15 -2.96
N ILE A 90 3.90 -0.80 -2.65
CA ILE A 90 3.51 -2.07 -3.26
C ILE A 90 2.13 -1.89 -3.88
N SER A 91 1.97 -2.32 -5.14
CA SER A 91 0.66 -2.46 -5.75
C SER A 91 0.13 -3.87 -5.51
N LEU A 92 -1.14 -3.97 -5.14
CA LEU A 92 -1.85 -5.24 -4.98
C LEU A 92 -2.96 -5.32 -6.03
N SER A 93 -2.99 -6.41 -6.78
CA SER A 93 -3.93 -6.64 -7.89
C SER A 93 -4.43 -8.07 -7.88
N GLN A 94 -5.41 -8.40 -8.75
CA GLN A 94 -5.97 -9.76 -8.87
C GLN A 94 -6.42 -10.33 -7.51
N MET A 95 -6.94 -9.46 -6.65
CA MET A 95 -7.34 -9.80 -5.29
C MET A 95 -8.54 -10.73 -5.26
N SER A 96 -8.58 -11.64 -4.28
CA SER A 96 -9.79 -12.38 -3.97
C SER A 96 -10.86 -11.44 -3.39
N LYS A 97 -12.12 -11.87 -3.43
CA LYS A 97 -13.22 -11.12 -2.81
C LYS A 97 -13.02 -10.96 -1.30
N GLU A 98 -12.47 -11.99 -0.66
CA GLU A 98 -12.12 -11.98 0.76
C GLU A 98 -11.05 -10.93 1.06
N ALA A 99 -9.96 -10.88 0.30
CA ALA A 99 -8.92 -9.87 0.45
C ALA A 99 -9.48 -8.44 0.32
N LYS A 100 -10.33 -8.18 -0.67
CA LYS A 100 -10.99 -6.88 -0.84
C LYS A 100 -11.88 -6.51 0.36
N ASN A 101 -12.69 -7.46 0.85
CA ASN A 101 -13.55 -7.23 2.00
C ASN A 101 -12.74 -6.94 3.28
N THR A 102 -11.64 -7.66 3.49
CA THR A 102 -10.74 -7.43 4.62
C THR A 102 -10.09 -6.05 4.54
N LEU A 103 -9.55 -5.68 3.37
CA LEU A 103 -8.89 -4.38 3.18
C LEU A 103 -9.85 -3.19 3.32
N LYS A 104 -11.13 -3.35 2.94
CA LYS A 104 -12.17 -2.32 3.08
C LYS A 104 -12.27 -1.80 4.52
N VAL A 105 -12.15 -2.68 5.52
CA VAL A 105 -12.27 -2.32 6.94
C VAL A 105 -11.24 -1.26 7.34
N TYR A 106 -10.01 -1.36 6.81
CA TYR A 106 -8.90 -0.45 7.15
C TYR A 106 -8.96 0.91 6.45
N THR A 107 -9.98 1.12 5.62
CA THR A 107 -10.26 2.42 4.98
C THR A 107 -11.42 3.18 5.65
N ALA A 108 -12.03 2.58 6.68
CA ALA A 108 -13.09 3.22 7.43
C ALA A 108 -12.57 4.45 8.20
N LEU A 109 -13.42 5.47 8.32
CA LEU A 109 -13.22 6.61 9.18
C LEU A 109 -13.29 6.18 10.66
N THR A 110 -12.57 6.89 11.52
CA THR A 110 -12.77 6.76 12.97
C THR A 110 -14.01 7.56 13.39
N PRO A 111 -14.65 7.24 14.53
CA PRO A 111 -15.77 8.03 15.06
C PRO A 111 -15.41 9.52 15.26
N GLU A 112 -14.18 9.81 15.67
CA GLU A 112 -13.68 11.18 15.85
C GLU A 112 -13.63 11.93 14.51
N GLU A 113 -13.17 11.26 13.46
CA GLU A 113 -13.13 11.81 12.11
C GLU A 113 -14.54 12.04 11.55
N VAL A 114 -15.48 11.14 11.85
CA VAL A 114 -16.91 11.35 11.52
C VAL A 114 -17.44 12.61 12.19
N LYS A 115 -17.22 12.77 13.50
CA LYS A 115 -17.64 13.96 14.24
C LYS A 115 -16.99 15.24 13.71
N ARG A 116 -15.70 15.20 13.36
CA ARG A 116 -15.00 16.34 12.76
C ARG A 116 -15.62 16.77 11.43
N ARG A 117 -16.07 15.82 10.59
CA ARG A 117 -16.67 16.11 9.28
C ARG A 117 -18.12 16.55 9.37
N LEU A 118 -18.90 15.93 10.25
CA LEU A 118 -20.35 16.15 10.37
C LEU A 118 -20.72 17.17 11.47
N GLY A 119 -19.73 17.59 12.26
CA GLY A 119 -19.87 18.52 13.39
C GLY A 119 -20.22 17.83 14.71
N ASP A 120 -19.94 18.52 15.82
CA ASP A 120 -20.10 18.02 17.21
C ASP A 120 -21.55 17.67 17.61
N LYS A 121 -22.52 17.85 16.71
CA LYS A 121 -23.93 17.52 16.92
C LYS A 121 -24.23 16.04 16.69
N VAL A 122 -23.32 15.28 16.07
CA VAL A 122 -23.47 13.84 15.86
C VAL A 122 -23.21 13.12 17.18
N SER A 123 -24.17 12.29 17.60
CA SER A 123 -24.03 11.48 18.82
C SER A 123 -22.86 10.50 18.70
N GLN A 124 -22.36 9.97 19.81
CA GLN A 124 -21.32 8.94 19.75
C GLN A 124 -21.82 7.69 19.00
N GLU A 125 -23.04 7.24 19.30
CA GLU A 125 -23.65 6.07 18.66
C GLU A 125 -23.78 6.24 17.14
N ASP A 126 -24.21 7.42 16.68
CA ASP A 126 -24.29 7.71 15.25
C ASP A 126 -22.89 7.75 14.62
N ALA A 127 -21.90 8.36 15.29
CA ALA A 127 -20.53 8.41 14.80
C ALA A 127 -19.91 7.02 14.64
N ASP A 128 -20.16 6.12 15.60
CA ASP A 128 -19.72 4.72 15.56
C ASP A 128 -20.39 3.96 14.41
N LEU A 129 -21.72 4.14 14.25
CA LEU A 129 -22.45 3.54 13.13
C LEU A 129 -21.92 4.03 11.78
N TYR A 130 -21.75 5.34 11.60
CA TYR A 130 -21.19 5.90 10.37
C TYR A 130 -19.77 5.40 10.11
N ALA A 131 -18.90 5.37 11.12
CA ALA A 131 -17.54 4.84 11.03
C ALA A 131 -17.57 3.40 10.51
N SER A 132 -18.40 2.53 11.10
CA SER A 132 -18.53 1.12 10.70
C SER A 132 -18.97 0.92 9.23
N LEU A 133 -19.73 1.89 8.68
CA LEU A 133 -20.25 1.85 7.32
C LEU A 133 -19.39 2.61 6.31
N SER A 134 -18.39 3.36 6.78
CA SER A 134 -17.62 4.31 5.96
C SER A 134 -16.48 3.69 5.14
N GLY A 135 -16.20 2.38 5.31
CA GLY A 135 -15.17 1.68 4.55
C GLY A 135 -15.35 1.86 3.04
N THR A 136 -14.29 2.25 2.36
CA THR A 136 -14.25 2.49 0.92
C THR A 136 -14.13 1.17 0.15
N GLU A 137 -14.89 1.03 -0.93
CA GLU A 137 -14.79 -0.14 -1.80
C GLU A 137 -13.39 -0.28 -2.41
N ILE A 138 -12.84 -1.50 -2.34
CA ILE A 138 -11.50 -1.78 -2.82
C ILE A 138 -11.53 -2.05 -4.33
N SER A 139 -10.85 -1.19 -5.09
CA SER A 139 -10.72 -1.31 -6.54
C SER A 139 -9.97 -2.59 -6.94
N ASP A 140 -9.91 -2.89 -8.24
CA ASP A 140 -9.18 -4.07 -8.74
C ASP A 140 -7.67 -3.99 -8.55
N THR A 141 -7.15 -2.79 -8.30
CA THR A 141 -5.73 -2.57 -8.01
C THR A 141 -5.59 -1.40 -7.06
N ILE A 142 -4.99 -1.66 -5.90
CA ILE A 142 -4.63 -0.63 -4.93
C ILE A 142 -3.11 -0.48 -4.82
N ARG A 143 -2.67 0.62 -4.22
CA ARG A 143 -1.30 0.76 -3.72
C ARG A 143 -1.34 0.96 -2.21
N TYR A 144 -0.28 0.52 -1.54
CA TYR A 144 -0.06 0.81 -0.14
C TYR A 144 1.42 1.08 0.14
N VAL A 145 1.68 1.78 1.24
CA VAL A 145 3.02 1.93 1.81
C VAL A 145 3.23 0.82 2.84
N GLU A 146 4.37 0.14 2.76
CA GLU A 146 4.87 -0.78 3.77
C GLU A 146 6.07 -0.13 4.48
N ILE A 147 6.04 -0.04 5.81
CA ILE A 147 7.14 0.46 6.64
C ILE A 147 7.58 -0.66 7.57
N THR A 148 8.85 -1.06 7.48
CA THR A 148 9.44 -2.04 8.42
C THR A 148 10.33 -1.32 9.41
N TYR A 149 10.17 -1.62 10.70
CA TYR A 149 10.90 -0.94 11.76
C TYR A 149 11.13 -1.83 12.98
N LYS A 150 11.97 -1.34 13.89
CA LYS A 150 12.17 -1.92 15.22
C LYS A 150 12.12 -0.82 16.27
N VAL A 151 11.71 -1.18 17.47
CA VAL A 151 11.70 -0.30 18.63
C VAL A 151 12.52 -0.95 19.73
N GLU A 152 13.54 -0.24 20.22
CA GLU A 152 14.41 -0.66 21.32
C GLU A 152 14.17 0.24 22.55
N ASN A 153 14.00 -0.36 23.72
CA ASN A 153 14.10 0.36 24.99
C ASN A 153 15.55 0.26 25.51
N SER A 154 16.33 1.32 25.30
CA SER A 154 17.73 1.39 25.77
C SER A 154 17.88 1.82 27.24
N GLY A 155 16.76 2.02 27.94
CA GLY A 155 16.69 2.47 29.32
C GLY A 155 16.73 1.33 30.32
N ASN A 156 16.54 1.70 31.59
CA ASN A 156 16.55 0.78 32.74
C ASN A 156 15.18 0.62 33.41
N LYS A 157 14.12 1.17 32.80
CA LYS A 157 12.73 1.05 33.27
C LYS A 157 11.86 0.45 32.18
N ASN A 158 10.73 -0.14 32.59
CA ASN A 158 9.66 -0.46 31.65
C ASN A 158 9.09 0.83 31.06
N MET A 159 8.86 0.85 29.75
CA MET A 159 8.38 2.03 29.04
C MET A 159 7.10 1.72 28.28
N GLN A 160 6.07 2.51 28.52
CA GLN A 160 4.84 2.51 27.73
C GLN A 160 5.06 3.48 26.56
N PHE A 161 5.04 2.96 25.33
CA PHE A 161 5.37 3.76 24.15
C PHE A 161 4.76 3.21 22.87
N PHE A 162 3.96 4.00 22.16
CA PHE A 162 3.54 3.66 20.80
C PHE A 162 4.34 4.47 19.78
N SER A 163 5.17 3.76 19.00
CA SER A 163 6.25 4.37 18.21
C SER A 163 5.80 5.14 16.96
N MET A 164 4.68 4.79 16.35
CA MET A 164 4.15 5.46 15.15
C MET A 164 2.62 5.52 15.27
N ASN A 165 2.11 6.49 16.02
CA ASN A 165 0.67 6.66 16.19
C ASN A 165 0.01 7.16 14.92
N ASP A 166 0.58 8.22 14.34
CA ASP A 166 0.11 8.83 13.10
C ASP A 166 1.22 8.81 12.07
N VAL A 167 0.84 8.55 10.81
CA VAL A 167 1.74 8.60 9.66
C VAL A 167 1.14 9.54 8.61
N THR A 168 1.96 10.44 8.09
CA THR A 168 1.60 11.31 6.97
C THR A 168 2.48 10.99 5.78
N ILE A 169 1.88 10.76 4.62
CA ILE A 169 2.57 10.51 3.35
C ILE A 169 2.46 11.75 2.47
N ASN A 170 3.59 12.23 1.94
CA ASN A 170 3.68 13.38 1.02
C ASN A 170 3.00 14.66 1.55
N ASP A 171 2.95 14.86 2.87
CA ASP A 171 2.22 15.96 3.52
C ASP A 171 0.73 16.10 3.12
N LYS A 172 0.13 15.02 2.62
CA LYS A 172 -1.24 15.03 2.08
C LYS A 172 -2.14 13.97 2.68
N GLN A 173 -1.62 12.76 2.81
CA GLN A 173 -2.41 11.62 3.25
C GLN A 173 -2.06 11.32 4.70
N HIS A 174 -3.03 11.46 5.59
CA HIS A 174 -2.87 11.24 7.02
C HIS A 174 -3.51 9.91 7.41
N PHE A 175 -2.79 9.14 8.22
CA PHE A 175 -3.19 7.82 8.67
C PHE A 175 -3.04 7.70 10.18
N ASN A 176 -4.07 7.18 10.84
CA ASN A 176 -3.94 6.67 12.19
C ASN A 176 -3.55 5.18 12.11
N VAL A 177 -2.37 4.83 12.60
CA VAL A 177 -1.80 3.49 12.44
C VAL A 177 -2.60 2.44 13.22
N ALA A 178 -3.10 2.78 14.41
CA ALA A 178 -3.83 1.83 15.23
C ALA A 178 -5.10 1.31 14.55
N THR A 179 -5.75 2.13 13.72
CA THR A 179 -7.01 1.75 13.04
C THR A 179 -6.83 1.41 11.56
N GLN A 180 -5.79 1.94 10.89
CA GLN A 180 -5.65 1.82 9.43
C GLN A 180 -4.48 0.93 8.99
N ASN A 181 -3.70 0.39 9.93
CA ASN A 181 -2.70 -0.61 9.61
C ASN A 181 -3.35 -1.98 9.32
N PHE A 182 -3.27 -2.44 8.07
CA PHE A 182 -3.81 -3.75 7.68
C PHE A 182 -2.80 -4.91 7.79
N LEU A 183 -1.51 -4.60 8.03
CA LEU A 183 -0.47 -5.61 8.21
C LEU A 183 -0.25 -5.82 9.71
N TYR A 184 -0.60 -7.00 10.20
CA TYR A 184 -0.49 -7.30 11.62
C TYR A 184 0.72 -8.21 11.89
N GLU A 185 1.70 -7.67 12.61
CA GLU A 185 2.66 -8.45 13.40
C GLU A 185 2.37 -8.16 14.86
N GLU A 186 2.53 -9.17 15.73
CA GLU A 186 2.19 -9.12 17.15
C GLU A 186 2.71 -7.85 17.84
N ASP A 187 3.90 -7.41 17.46
CA ASP A 187 4.63 -6.34 18.10
C ASP A 187 4.42 -4.93 17.49
N THR A 188 3.62 -4.81 16.42
CA THR A 188 3.47 -3.52 15.71
C THR A 188 2.75 -2.47 16.55
N LEU A 189 1.75 -2.91 17.33
CA LEU A 189 0.87 -2.02 18.09
C LEU A 189 1.24 -1.95 19.58
N VAL A 190 2.40 -2.44 19.98
CA VAL A 190 2.84 -2.43 21.39
C VAL A 190 2.82 -1.02 21.96
N GLY A 191 2.36 -0.90 23.21
CA GLY A 191 2.27 0.36 23.93
C GLY A 191 1.04 1.23 23.58
N THR A 192 0.25 0.84 22.58
CA THR A 192 -0.97 1.57 22.24
C THR A 192 -2.03 1.45 23.33
N LYS A 193 -2.70 2.57 23.63
CA LYS A 193 -3.79 2.61 24.61
C LYS A 193 -5.03 1.83 24.18
N SER A 194 -5.18 1.55 22.87
CA SER A 194 -6.41 0.99 22.29
C SER A 194 -6.41 -0.54 22.09
N VAL A 195 -5.25 -1.22 22.09
CA VAL A 195 -5.13 -2.61 21.60
C VAL A 195 -4.30 -3.50 22.52
N SER A 196 -3.11 -3.07 23.00
CA SER A 196 -2.32 -3.85 23.97
C SER A 196 -1.54 -2.95 24.94
N ARG A 197 -1.79 -3.15 26.25
CA ARG A 197 -1.00 -2.57 27.36
C ARG A 197 0.26 -3.40 27.61
N GLU A 198 1.06 -3.61 26.57
CA GLU A 198 2.38 -4.19 26.74
C GLU A 198 3.43 -3.08 26.76
N ASP A 199 4.24 -3.09 27.83
CA ASP A 199 5.36 -2.18 27.98
C ASP A 199 6.64 -2.81 27.45
N TYR A 200 7.53 -1.96 26.94
CA TYR A 200 8.88 -2.36 26.58
C TYR A 200 9.74 -2.53 27.83
N LYS A 201 10.25 -3.73 28.06
CA LYS A 201 11.20 -4.01 29.15
C LYS A 201 12.58 -3.40 28.85
N PRO A 202 13.41 -3.14 29.87
CA PRO A 202 14.80 -2.73 29.68
C PRO A 202 15.56 -3.64 28.72
N GLY A 203 16.19 -3.07 27.70
CA GLY A 203 16.96 -3.78 26.68
C GLY A 203 16.12 -4.55 25.65
N GLU A 204 14.80 -4.51 25.74
CA GLU A 204 13.92 -5.21 24.80
C GLU A 204 13.93 -4.52 23.44
N THR A 205 13.94 -5.32 22.37
CA THR A 205 13.76 -4.87 21.00
C THR A 205 12.62 -5.63 20.36
N ARG A 206 11.66 -4.92 19.79
CA ARG A 206 10.51 -5.50 19.10
C ARG A 206 10.44 -5.03 17.65
N ALA A 207 9.96 -5.87 16.75
CA ALA A 207 9.86 -5.56 15.32
C ALA A 207 8.41 -5.24 14.95
N GLY A 208 8.22 -4.30 14.04
CA GLY A 208 6.90 -3.93 13.53
C GLY A 208 6.87 -3.80 12.02
N ILE A 209 5.67 -3.96 11.45
CA ILE A 209 5.38 -3.69 10.06
C ILE A 209 4.08 -2.91 9.95
N ILE A 210 4.08 -1.83 9.18
CA ILE A 210 2.89 -1.01 8.95
C ILE A 210 2.54 -1.07 7.47
N GLY A 211 1.29 -1.38 7.16
CA GLY A 211 0.69 -1.34 5.83
C GLY A 211 -0.45 -0.32 5.77
N LEU A 212 -0.28 0.75 4.99
CA LEU A 212 -1.26 1.84 4.86
C LEU A 212 -1.71 1.98 3.42
N ILE A 213 -3.01 1.80 3.17
CA ILE A 213 -3.61 1.88 1.83
C ILE A 213 -3.59 3.34 1.37
N LEU A 214 -2.91 3.61 0.25
CA LEU A 214 -2.78 4.95 -0.29
C LEU A 214 -4.08 5.40 -0.96
N ASP A 215 -4.41 6.67 -0.79
CA ASP A 215 -5.35 7.38 -1.65
C ASP A 215 -4.67 7.50 -3.03
N ASP A 216 -5.18 6.77 -4.01
CA ASP A 216 -4.40 6.37 -5.18
C ASP A 216 -4.46 7.35 -6.35
N GLY A 217 -4.37 8.66 -6.05
CA GLY A 217 -3.96 9.73 -6.97
C GLY A 217 -2.58 9.53 -7.65
N LYS A 218 -2.02 8.31 -7.58
CA LYS A 218 -0.83 7.76 -8.26
C LYS A 218 0.46 8.53 -8.09
N GLU A 219 0.53 9.44 -7.13
CA GLU A 219 1.75 10.15 -6.81
C GLU A 219 2.85 9.18 -6.30
N LYS A 220 4.10 9.50 -6.64
CA LYS A 220 5.29 8.84 -6.08
C LYS A 220 5.40 9.21 -4.60
N VAL A 221 5.80 8.27 -3.75
CA VAL A 221 5.99 8.53 -2.32
C VAL A 221 7.40 9.09 -2.14
N LYS A 222 7.50 10.30 -1.62
CA LYS A 222 8.74 11.10 -1.58
C LYS A 222 9.18 11.40 -0.16
N ASP A 223 8.21 11.48 0.75
CA ASP A 223 8.42 11.81 2.13
C ASP A 223 7.36 11.09 2.99
N ILE A 224 7.78 10.77 4.21
CA ILE A 224 6.95 10.22 5.26
C ILE A 224 7.21 11.03 6.52
N LYS A 225 6.16 11.41 7.22
CA LYS A 225 6.23 11.93 8.58
C LYS A 225 5.54 10.95 9.50
N PHE A 226 6.07 10.74 10.69
CA PHE A 226 5.37 9.97 11.72
C PHE A 226 5.43 10.69 13.05
N THR A 227 4.37 10.54 13.84
CA THR A 227 4.26 11.11 15.18
C THR A 227 4.13 9.97 16.18
N THR A 228 4.93 10.02 17.24
CA THR A 228 4.88 9.06 18.35
C THR A 228 3.75 9.42 19.31
N ASP A 229 3.29 8.46 20.11
CA ASP A 229 2.44 8.78 21.28
C ASP A 229 3.30 9.40 22.42
N ASP A 230 2.64 9.79 23.52
CA ASP A 230 3.37 10.12 24.75
C ASP A 230 4.18 8.93 25.23
N LEU A 231 5.39 9.22 25.71
CA LEU A 231 6.23 8.24 26.36
C LEU A 231 6.04 8.35 27.86
N ALA A 232 5.69 7.24 28.50
CA ALA A 232 5.51 7.17 29.94
C ALA A 232 6.27 5.98 30.54
N VAL A 233 6.60 6.08 31.82
CA VAL A 233 7.08 4.93 32.60
C VAL A 233 5.94 3.91 32.71
N GLY A 234 6.20 2.65 32.37
CA GLY A 234 5.16 1.60 32.33
C GLY A 234 4.37 1.45 33.64
N ASP A 235 5.08 1.37 34.77
CA ASP A 235 4.45 1.08 36.06
C ASP A 235 3.73 2.29 36.68
N THR A 236 4.27 3.50 36.51
CA THR A 236 3.76 4.71 37.17
C THR A 236 2.92 5.59 36.26
N HIS A 237 2.96 5.35 34.94
CA HIS A 237 2.41 6.21 33.89
C HIS A 237 2.89 7.68 33.97
N GLU A 238 4.03 7.91 34.64
CA GLU A 238 4.65 9.23 34.68
C GLU A 238 5.15 9.59 33.28
N ALA A 239 4.68 10.72 32.76
CA ALA A 239 5.09 11.22 31.45
C ALA A 239 6.59 11.55 31.45
N VAL A 240 7.31 10.97 30.49
CA VAL A 240 8.74 11.16 30.26
C VAL A 240 8.97 12.09 29.08
N LYS A 241 8.21 11.91 27.99
CA LYS A 241 8.25 12.78 26.81
C LYS A 241 6.87 12.94 26.19
N GLU A 242 6.59 14.16 25.75
CA GLU A 242 5.46 14.48 24.89
C GLU A 242 5.66 13.88 23.48
N PRO A 243 4.57 13.71 22.71
CA PRO A 243 4.62 13.27 21.31
C PRO A 243 5.67 14.02 20.48
N GLN A 244 6.42 13.27 19.67
CA GLN A 244 7.42 13.84 18.75
C GLN A 244 7.08 13.48 17.30
N THR A 245 7.28 14.43 16.39
CA THR A 245 7.12 14.22 14.96
C THR A 245 8.47 14.17 14.26
N PHE A 246 8.66 13.12 13.47
CA PHE A 246 9.88 12.88 12.70
C PHE A 246 9.58 12.84 11.20
N ASN A 247 10.57 13.22 10.40
CA ASN A 247 10.47 13.27 8.94
C ASN A 247 11.51 12.34 8.31
N ILE A 248 11.08 11.55 7.33
CA ILE A 248 11.91 10.69 6.49
C ILE A 248 11.79 11.20 5.05
N SER A 249 12.89 11.68 4.48
CA SER A 249 12.97 11.96 3.04
C SER A 249 13.37 10.69 2.29
N LEU A 250 12.52 10.27 1.35
CA LEU A 250 12.73 9.11 0.49
C LEU A 250 13.25 9.51 -0.89
N SER A 251 13.29 10.81 -1.15
CA SER A 251 13.79 11.38 -2.40
C SER A 251 15.31 11.24 -2.47
N LYS A 252 15.80 10.43 -3.40
CA LYS A 252 17.12 10.57 -4.00
C LYS A 252 16.96 11.04 -5.43
#